data_AF-A0AAD3DBY0-F1
#
_entry.id   AF-A0AAD3DBY0-F1
#
_cell.length_a   1.000
_cell.length_b   1.000
_cell.length_c   1.000
_cell.angle_alpha   90.00
_cell.angle_beta   90.00
_cell.angle_gamma   90.00
#
_symmetry.space_group_name_H-M   'P 1'
#
loop_
_entity.id
_entity.type
_entity.pdbx_description
1 polymer ?
#
loop_
_entity_poly.entity_id
_entity_poly.type
_entity_poly.pdbx_seq_one_letter_code
_entity_poly.pdbx_strand_id
1 'polypeptide(L)'
;MNLPRRGKASSKKKAATSFMLSACAVYLLGLQPAQMTRYLSSNQVDLSEFQIDTYPLIDADIPREEVIQKVKEIKGELENEDFDEEAARIPIDQMFYMNYEEDIEKSKKMEDWLSWFLPHRNIPFYRLPLMKGLPYVCAFEDEEKCIKESGKVDTLLHLMQSNEYNTRGTSLILQDDVEITDMHRLRLAANLVPDDWDVIRFDCPLEKDTSLPNLNNYVFQTNQGRAFYPFLDNSRAMLLRDDKFEKIADAINILPRQELDAALSFKKINSYCVNVGAGNRFEIIKPRPVIYTFFSPLHENSKHDELIDVWKKEWESFGFEPRILTIEDAMSHPHFETMKAEVEKFFPTDVYNAYCIYRYLAMANVGGIMTDYDSMPLYFPIEEAMGETLVNDGKFTSYELHVPSLISASKEEWFKVAQLLTEELPKTDIPHKSDMLLLVELGQDPSNDIDFSLAGPRPLSVVGEMPYIEGEVQKVNCDYLKNKRVIHMSHALTHYTKEAADKIGFKPDENRAKFVETFMNDFRVQCLLMDDEHLVEAQ
;
A
#
# COMPACT_ATOMS: atom_id res chain seq x y z
N MET A 1 -7.02 -73.04 -47.15
CA MET A 1 -5.91 -72.16 -46.72
C MET A 1 -5.76 -72.30 -45.21
N ASN A 2 -4.53 -72.57 -44.77
CA ASN A 2 -4.14 -72.99 -43.43
C ASN A 2 -4.25 -71.87 -42.37
N LEU A 3 -4.62 -72.22 -41.14
CA LEU A 3 -4.29 -71.49 -39.89
C LEU A 3 -2.80 -71.75 -39.53
N PRO A 4 -2.12 -71.16 -38.50
CA PRO A 4 -2.50 -70.12 -37.50
C PRO A 4 -1.36 -69.09 -37.17
N ARG A 5 -1.60 -68.13 -36.23
CA ARG A 5 -0.87 -67.92 -34.93
C ARG A 5 -0.70 -66.45 -34.47
N ARG A 6 -1.17 -66.25 -33.23
CA ARG A 6 -0.51 -65.69 -32.02
C ARG A 6 0.00 -64.23 -32.00
N GLY A 7 -0.40 -63.54 -30.93
CA GLY A 7 0.39 -62.48 -30.28
C GLY A 7 -0.36 -61.73 -29.17
N LYS A 8 -0.50 -62.35 -27.98
CA LYS A 8 -0.96 -61.69 -26.74
C LYS A 8 0.21 -61.02 -26.02
N ALA A 9 0.00 -59.83 -25.45
CA ALA A 9 0.48 -59.34 -24.14
C ALA A 9 -0.03 -57.89 -23.98
N SER A 10 -0.44 -57.36 -22.83
CA SER A 10 -0.48 -57.86 -21.45
C SER A 10 -1.60 -57.15 -20.67
N SER A 11 -2.08 -57.87 -19.66
CA SER A 11 -3.03 -57.43 -18.65
C SER A 11 -2.42 -56.42 -17.67
N LYS A 12 -2.91 -55.18 -17.67
CA LYS A 12 -2.85 -54.27 -16.51
C LYS A 12 -4.09 -53.36 -16.48
N LYS A 13 -5.25 -53.95 -16.17
CA LYS A 13 -6.42 -53.24 -15.60
C LYS A 13 -7.06 -54.13 -14.54
N LYS A 14 -6.36 -54.25 -13.42
CA LYS A 14 -6.88 -54.56 -12.09
C LYS A 14 -6.13 -53.64 -11.12
N ALA A 15 -6.74 -52.50 -10.80
CA ALA A 15 -6.51 -51.67 -9.61
C ALA A 15 -7.01 -50.24 -9.89
N ALA A 16 -8.33 -50.04 -9.96
CA ALA A 16 -8.97 -48.73 -9.78
C ALA A 16 -10.50 -48.85 -9.62
N THR A 17 -10.98 -49.99 -9.10
CA THR A 17 -12.41 -50.20 -8.82
C THR A 17 -12.56 -51.18 -7.65
N SER A 18 -11.81 -50.90 -6.58
CA SER A 18 -11.92 -51.56 -5.27
C SER A 18 -11.25 -50.72 -4.18
N PHE A 19 -11.52 -49.41 -4.17
CA PHE A 19 -11.12 -48.52 -3.07
C PHE A 19 -12.22 -47.54 -2.65
N MET A 20 -13.46 -47.79 -3.06
CA MET A 20 -14.62 -46.97 -2.70
C MET A 20 -15.69 -47.77 -1.95
N LEU A 21 -15.29 -48.80 -1.22
CA LEU A 21 -16.16 -49.63 -0.38
C LEU A 21 -15.47 -50.12 0.92
N SER A 22 -14.47 -49.39 1.42
CA SER A 22 -13.86 -49.60 2.76
C SER A 22 -13.75 -48.33 3.60
N ALA A 23 -14.45 -47.24 3.24
CA ALA A 23 -14.51 -46.01 4.06
C ALA A 23 -15.86 -45.84 4.79
N CYS A 24 -16.85 -46.70 4.54
CA CYS A 24 -18.15 -46.67 5.24
C CYS A 24 -18.28 -47.69 6.38
N ALA A 25 -17.19 -48.34 6.80
CA ALA A 25 -17.19 -49.33 7.90
C ALA A 25 -16.52 -48.83 9.19
N VAL A 26 -16.00 -47.60 9.23
CA VAL A 26 -15.36 -47.03 10.43
C VAL A 26 -16.34 -46.18 11.27
N TYR A 27 -17.54 -45.91 10.76
CA TYR A 27 -18.50 -45.01 11.42
C TYR A 27 -19.58 -45.70 12.28
N LEU A 28 -19.57 -47.03 12.48
CA LEU A 28 -20.74 -47.70 13.06
C LEU A 28 -20.50 -48.85 14.06
N LEU A 29 -19.39 -48.88 14.83
CA LEU A 29 -19.30 -49.73 16.03
C LEU A 29 -18.45 -49.08 17.13
N GLY A 30 -18.94 -47.98 17.70
CA GLY A 30 -18.21 -47.18 18.70
C GLY A 30 -17.75 -47.89 19.99
N LEU A 31 -17.18 -47.02 20.85
CA LEU A 31 -16.75 -47.15 22.27
C LEU A 31 -15.20 -47.19 22.45
N GLN A 32 -14.54 -46.39 23.32
CA GLN A 32 -15.05 -45.37 24.25
C GLN A 32 -13.98 -44.32 24.73
N PRO A 33 -14.39 -43.06 25.02
CA PRO A 33 -13.59 -41.98 25.64
C PRO A 33 -13.14 -42.13 27.11
N ALA A 34 -13.01 -43.35 27.64
CA ALA A 34 -12.82 -43.57 29.09
C ALA A 34 -11.35 -43.55 29.59
N GLN A 35 -10.37 -43.19 28.75
CA GLN A 35 -8.95 -43.18 29.14
C GLN A 35 -8.36 -41.78 29.31
N MET A 36 -8.99 -40.74 28.77
CA MET A 36 -8.57 -39.35 29.01
C MET A 36 -9.02 -38.83 30.39
N THR A 37 -10.19 -39.28 30.86
CA THR A 37 -10.74 -38.89 32.18
C THR A 37 -9.98 -39.49 33.36
N ARG A 38 -9.21 -40.57 33.16
CA ARG A 38 -8.37 -41.16 34.21
C ARG A 38 -7.03 -40.44 34.41
N TYR A 39 -6.54 -39.71 33.42
CA TYR A 39 -5.33 -38.91 33.55
C TYR A 39 -5.61 -37.56 34.21
N LEU A 40 -6.79 -36.98 33.93
CA LEU A 40 -7.24 -35.72 34.53
C LEU A 40 -7.84 -35.88 35.93
N SER A 41 -8.10 -37.10 36.40
CA SER A 41 -8.57 -37.36 37.78
C SER A 41 -7.48 -37.80 38.75
N SER A 42 -6.26 -38.10 38.28
CA SER A 42 -5.16 -38.57 39.16
C SER A 42 -4.20 -37.48 39.64
N ASN A 43 -4.27 -36.27 39.07
CA ASN A 43 -3.52 -35.12 39.58
C ASN A 43 -4.52 -34.15 40.22
N GLN A 44 -4.59 -34.17 41.55
CA GLN A 44 -5.29 -33.14 42.33
C GLN A 44 -4.62 -31.78 42.08
N VAL A 45 -4.97 -31.12 40.98
CA VAL A 45 -4.79 -29.68 40.85
C VAL A 45 -6.11 -29.06 41.24
N ASP A 46 -6.12 -28.42 42.40
CA ASP A 46 -7.27 -27.69 42.91
C ASP A 46 -7.51 -26.46 42.03
N LEU A 47 -8.42 -26.58 41.08
CA LEU A 47 -8.84 -25.50 40.19
C LEU A 47 -9.84 -24.54 40.86
N SER A 48 -10.18 -24.75 42.13
CA SER A 48 -11.09 -23.86 42.86
C SER A 48 -10.44 -22.55 43.32
N GLU A 49 -9.10 -22.41 43.20
CA GLU A 49 -8.39 -21.14 43.42
C GLU A 49 -8.23 -20.29 42.14
N PHE A 50 -8.62 -20.78 40.96
CA PHE A 50 -8.69 -19.95 39.76
C PHE A 50 -10.03 -19.22 39.69
N GLN A 51 -10.19 -18.20 40.54
CA GLN A 51 -11.12 -17.11 40.25
C GLN A 51 -10.60 -16.38 39.00
N ILE A 52 -11.20 -16.65 37.84
CA ILE A 52 -11.13 -15.73 36.71
C ILE A 52 -11.98 -14.53 37.09
N ASP A 53 -11.30 -13.60 37.73
CA ASP A 53 -11.75 -12.27 38.03
C ASP A 53 -12.01 -11.55 36.70
N THR A 54 -13.27 -11.54 36.26
CA THR A 54 -13.74 -10.66 35.20
C THR A 54 -13.71 -9.23 35.72
N TYR A 55 -12.56 -8.59 35.58
CA TYR A 55 -12.36 -7.17 35.90
C TYR A 55 -12.38 -6.30 34.64
N PRO A 56 -12.76 -5.02 34.82
CA PRO A 56 -13.16 -4.13 33.75
C PRO A 56 -11.97 -3.73 32.89
N LEU A 57 -12.25 -3.52 31.61
CA LEU A 57 -11.38 -2.82 30.68
C LEU A 57 -10.89 -1.54 31.36
N ILE A 58 -9.57 -1.37 31.39
CA ILE A 58 -8.93 -0.16 31.89
C ILE A 58 -9.32 0.95 30.91
N ASP A 59 -10.06 1.94 31.42
CA ASP A 59 -10.31 3.22 30.76
C ASP A 59 -8.98 3.94 30.54
N ALA A 60 -8.46 3.87 29.33
CA ALA A 60 -7.63 4.94 28.79
C ALA A 60 -8.58 5.86 28.00
N ASP A 61 -9.16 6.83 28.70
CA ASP A 61 -10.01 7.89 28.13
C ASP A 61 -9.16 8.85 27.26
N ILE A 62 -8.72 8.37 26.10
CA ILE A 62 -8.36 9.26 24.99
C ILE A 62 -9.52 9.19 24.01
N PRO A 63 -10.32 10.27 23.86
CA PRO A 63 -11.41 10.29 22.91
C PRO A 63 -10.90 9.91 21.53
N ARG A 64 -11.57 8.95 20.87
CA ARG A 64 -11.24 8.48 19.52
C ARG A 64 -11.11 9.65 18.54
N GLU A 65 -11.90 10.68 18.74
CA GLU A 65 -11.91 11.93 17.99
C GLU A 65 -10.59 12.70 18.13
N GLU A 66 -9.95 12.68 19.30
CA GLU A 66 -8.64 13.31 19.52
C GLU A 66 -7.53 12.55 18.77
N VAL A 67 -7.59 11.22 18.75
CA VAL A 67 -6.63 10.40 17.98
C VAL A 67 -6.82 10.59 16.47
N ILE A 68 -8.08 10.61 16.00
CA ILE A 68 -8.40 10.87 14.59
C ILE A 68 -7.94 12.27 14.18
N GLN A 69 -8.12 13.27 15.04
CA GLN A 69 -7.68 14.64 14.78
C GLN A 69 -6.15 14.73 14.71
N LYS A 70 -5.43 14.09 15.65
CA LYS A 70 -3.95 13.98 15.59
C LYS A 70 -3.45 13.26 14.35
N VAL A 71 -4.12 12.19 13.92
CA VAL A 71 -3.75 11.47 12.68
C VAL A 71 -3.96 12.36 11.45
N LYS A 72 -5.03 13.17 11.42
CA LYS A 72 -5.28 14.14 10.34
C LYS A 72 -4.25 15.27 10.32
N GLU A 73 -3.88 15.78 11.49
CA GLU A 73 -2.82 16.78 11.66
C GLU A 73 -1.47 16.22 11.19
N ILE A 74 -1.09 15.03 11.64
CA ILE A 74 0.15 14.36 11.21
C ILE A 74 0.10 14.04 9.71
N LYS A 75 -1.04 13.64 9.14
CA LYS A 75 -1.18 13.43 7.69
C LYS A 75 -1.00 14.74 6.92
N GLY A 76 -1.56 15.84 7.39
CA GLY A 76 -1.37 17.17 6.78
C GLY A 76 0.05 17.72 6.96
N GLU A 77 0.74 17.35 8.03
CA GLU A 77 2.16 17.67 8.24
C GLU A 77 3.09 16.80 7.38
N LEU A 78 2.75 15.52 7.16
CA LEU A 78 3.44 14.60 6.25
C LEU A 78 3.36 15.02 4.78
N GLU A 79 2.29 15.72 4.39
CA GLU A 79 2.03 16.19 3.03
C GLU A 79 2.64 17.58 2.74
N ASN A 80 3.12 18.32 3.76
CA ASN A 80 3.84 19.58 3.57
C ASN A 80 5.35 19.33 3.46
N GLU A 81 5.97 19.73 2.34
CA GLU A 81 7.40 19.53 2.05
C GLU A 81 8.35 20.31 3.00
N ASP A 82 7.83 21.25 3.81
CA ASP A 82 8.57 22.02 4.82
C ASP A 82 8.36 21.47 6.25
N PHE A 83 8.44 20.15 6.44
CA PHE A 83 8.34 19.57 7.78
C PHE A 83 9.58 19.92 8.61
N ASP A 84 9.37 20.62 9.73
CA ASP A 84 10.42 20.96 10.68
C ASP A 84 10.92 19.70 11.37
N GLU A 85 12.18 19.35 11.10
CA GLU A 85 12.82 18.19 11.69
C GLU A 85 12.93 18.28 13.23
N GLU A 86 12.83 19.49 13.80
CA GLU A 86 12.70 19.72 15.24
C GLU A 86 11.34 19.28 15.80
N ALA A 87 10.31 19.12 14.96
CA ALA A 87 8.97 18.73 15.41
C ALA A 87 8.87 17.24 15.78
N ALA A 88 9.86 16.41 15.41
CA ALA A 88 9.88 15.01 15.82
C ALA A 88 10.09 14.89 17.34
N ARG A 89 9.06 14.44 18.07
CA ARG A 89 9.04 14.41 19.53
C ARG A 89 10.01 13.38 20.13
N ILE A 90 10.25 12.28 19.42
CA ILE A 90 11.10 11.20 19.91
C ILE A 90 12.51 11.35 19.31
N PRO A 91 13.50 11.84 20.07
CA PRO A 91 14.88 11.88 19.61
C PRO A 91 15.41 10.45 19.46
N ILE A 92 16.40 10.27 18.58
CA ILE A 92 17.17 9.02 18.49
C ILE A 92 18.59 9.41 18.82
N ASP A 93 18.99 9.12 20.06
CA ASP A 93 20.25 9.59 20.64
C ASP A 93 21.42 8.70 20.25
N GLN A 94 21.16 7.41 20.04
CA GLN A 94 22.14 6.48 19.48
C GLN A 94 21.49 5.33 18.73
N MET A 95 22.30 4.67 17.90
CA MET A 95 21.93 3.48 17.15
C MET A 95 22.79 2.29 17.58
N PHE A 96 22.19 1.12 17.67
CA PHE A 96 22.88 -0.15 17.84
C PHE A 96 22.44 -1.10 16.75
N TYR A 97 23.35 -1.91 16.23
CA TYR A 97 23.01 -3.00 15.31
C TYR A 97 23.58 -4.33 15.82
N MET A 98 22.77 -5.39 15.78
CA MET A 98 23.07 -6.70 16.35
C MET A 98 23.26 -7.75 15.24
N ASN A 99 24.48 -8.27 15.11
CA ASN A 99 24.83 -9.31 14.11
C ASN A 99 25.77 -10.34 14.73
N TYR A 100 25.76 -11.56 14.19
CA TYR A 100 26.71 -12.60 14.57
C TYR A 100 28.14 -12.19 14.23
N GLU A 101 29.11 -12.61 15.04
CA GLU A 101 30.51 -12.25 14.85
C GLU A 101 31.07 -12.89 13.56
N GLU A 102 30.60 -14.10 13.25
CA GLU A 102 30.90 -14.85 12.04
C GLU A 102 30.32 -14.25 10.74
N ASP A 103 29.32 -13.38 10.82
CA ASP A 103 28.66 -12.77 9.65
C ASP A 103 29.33 -11.45 9.24
N ILE A 104 30.58 -11.57 8.78
CA ILE A 104 31.44 -10.44 8.39
C ILE A 104 30.81 -9.62 7.26
N GLU A 105 30.13 -10.27 6.32
CA GLU A 105 29.52 -9.60 5.16
C GLU A 105 28.36 -8.70 5.59
N LYS A 106 27.45 -9.20 6.43
CA LYS A 106 26.35 -8.37 6.97
C LYS A 106 26.84 -7.24 7.86
N SER A 107 27.84 -7.50 8.71
CA SER A 107 28.44 -6.45 9.54
C SER A 107 29.02 -5.33 8.67
N LYS A 108 29.77 -5.69 7.63
CA LYS A 108 30.36 -4.73 6.72
C LYS A 108 29.29 -3.94 5.96
N LYS A 109 28.25 -4.60 5.47
CA LYS A 109 27.12 -3.95 4.80
C LYS A 109 26.46 -2.89 5.70
N MET A 110 26.21 -3.24 6.96
CA MET A 110 25.65 -2.30 7.95
C MET A 110 26.59 -1.14 8.27
N GLU A 111 27.90 -1.40 8.41
CA GLU A 111 28.91 -0.36 8.64
C GLU A 111 29.03 0.60 7.45
N ASP A 112 29.01 0.07 6.23
CA ASP A 112 29.03 0.86 5.00
C ASP A 112 27.76 1.73 4.90
N TRP A 113 26.59 1.15 5.17
CA TRP A 113 25.32 1.88 5.20
C TRP A 113 25.31 2.98 6.28
N LEU A 114 25.66 2.68 7.53
CA LEU A 114 25.71 3.64 8.63
C LEU A 114 26.73 4.76 8.35
N SER A 115 27.89 4.41 7.78
CA SER A 115 28.92 5.40 7.43
C SER A 115 28.50 6.33 6.29
N TRP A 116 27.69 5.86 5.35
CA TRP A 116 27.11 6.69 4.30
C TRP A 116 25.94 7.55 4.82
N PHE A 117 25.11 6.97 5.69
CA PHE A 117 23.87 7.57 6.18
C PHE A 117 24.11 8.69 7.21
N LEU A 118 25.01 8.47 8.17
CA LEU A 118 25.17 9.29 9.37
C LEU A 118 25.95 10.61 9.28
N PRO A 119 26.81 10.90 8.28
CA PRO A 119 27.47 12.20 8.15
C PRO A 119 26.52 13.40 8.15
N HIS A 120 25.24 13.17 7.86
CA HIS A 120 24.20 14.19 7.83
C HIS A 120 23.44 14.37 9.16
N ARG A 121 23.65 13.48 10.16
CA ARG A 121 22.73 13.35 11.31
C ARG A 121 23.37 13.36 12.70
N ASN A 122 24.70 13.25 12.82
CA ASN A 122 25.42 13.26 14.11
C ASN A 122 24.91 12.23 15.15
N ILE A 123 24.30 11.12 14.73
CA ILE A 123 23.84 10.05 15.64
C ILE A 123 24.98 9.03 15.79
N PRO A 124 25.53 8.81 17.00
CA PRO A 124 26.52 7.76 17.22
C PRO A 124 25.91 6.36 17.02
N PHE A 125 26.71 5.44 16.48
CA PHE A 125 26.29 4.06 16.27
C PHE A 125 27.33 3.06 16.80
N TYR A 126 26.86 1.90 17.25
CA TYR A 126 27.69 0.85 17.82
C TYR A 126 27.27 -0.54 17.33
N ARG A 127 28.25 -1.40 17.07
CA ARG A 127 28.02 -2.82 16.85
C ARG A 127 27.80 -3.53 18.18
N LEU A 128 26.81 -4.41 18.22
CA LEU A 128 26.57 -5.35 19.29
C LEU A 128 26.80 -6.77 18.77
N PRO A 129 27.93 -7.42 19.08
CA PRO A 129 28.15 -8.80 18.70
C PRO A 129 27.08 -9.70 19.34
N LEU A 130 26.32 -10.43 18.52
CA LEU A 130 25.30 -11.35 19.05
C LEU A 130 25.95 -12.44 19.89
N MET A 131 25.54 -12.51 21.15
CA MET A 131 25.98 -13.54 22.09
C MET A 131 25.44 -14.91 21.65
N LYS A 132 26.25 -15.95 21.84
CA LYS A 132 25.80 -17.33 21.61
C LYS A 132 24.84 -17.76 22.71
N GLY A 133 23.57 -17.97 22.35
CA GLY A 133 22.53 -18.39 23.27
C GLY A 133 22.67 -19.84 23.77
N LEU A 134 21.81 -20.19 24.73
CA LEU A 134 21.79 -21.51 25.38
C LEU A 134 20.60 -22.34 24.86
N PRO A 135 20.80 -23.61 24.47
CA PRO A 135 19.75 -24.41 23.83
C PRO A 135 18.60 -24.85 24.76
N TYR A 136 18.82 -24.78 26.08
CA TYR A 136 17.91 -25.34 27.10
C TYR A 136 17.16 -24.28 27.90
N VAL A 137 17.30 -22.99 27.56
CA VAL A 137 16.64 -21.92 28.31
C VAL A 137 15.28 -21.57 27.74
N CYS A 138 14.96 -21.95 26.50
CA CYS A 138 13.69 -21.59 25.85
C CYS A 138 12.63 -22.69 25.96
N ALA A 139 11.37 -22.31 25.72
CA ALA A 139 10.25 -23.25 25.67
C ALA A 139 10.11 -23.99 24.33
N PHE A 140 10.96 -23.69 23.34
CA PHE A 140 10.89 -24.23 21.98
C PHE A 140 11.44 -25.66 21.90
N GLU A 141 10.87 -26.48 21.02
CA GLU A 141 11.42 -27.80 20.68
C GLU A 141 12.64 -27.69 19.73
N ASP A 142 12.79 -26.56 19.02
CA ASP A 142 13.89 -26.31 18.08
C ASP A 142 15.10 -25.69 18.80
N GLU A 143 16.17 -26.48 18.89
CA GLU A 143 17.44 -26.10 19.53
C GLU A 143 18.11 -24.90 18.85
N GLU A 144 18.14 -24.86 17.51
CA GLU A 144 18.80 -23.80 16.75
C GLU A 144 18.05 -22.48 16.95
N LYS A 145 16.71 -22.53 16.84
CA LYS A 145 15.88 -21.36 17.12
C LYS A 145 16.07 -20.87 18.55
N CYS A 146 16.14 -21.78 19.53
CA CYS A 146 16.41 -21.39 20.92
C CYS A 146 17.77 -20.72 21.09
N ILE A 147 18.85 -21.25 20.50
CA ILE A 147 20.18 -20.65 20.55
C ILE A 147 20.15 -19.22 19.96
N LYS A 148 19.46 -19.02 18.84
CA LYS A 148 19.35 -17.69 18.22
C LYS A 148 18.58 -16.70 19.09
N GLU A 149 17.38 -17.08 19.53
CA GLU A 149 16.52 -16.21 20.34
C GLU A 149 17.10 -15.90 21.71
N SER A 150 17.64 -16.91 22.40
CA SER A 150 18.31 -16.68 23.68
C SER A 150 19.55 -15.80 23.50
N GLY A 151 20.28 -15.91 22.39
CA GLY A 151 21.40 -15.03 22.06
C GLY A 151 21.00 -13.57 21.85
N LYS A 152 19.89 -13.31 21.13
CA LYS A 152 19.31 -11.96 20.99
C LYS A 152 18.96 -11.37 22.36
N VAL A 153 18.27 -12.16 23.21
CA VAL A 153 17.90 -11.74 24.58
C VAL A 153 19.13 -11.44 25.44
N ASP A 154 20.14 -12.31 25.43
CA ASP A 154 21.38 -12.09 26.21
C ASP A 154 22.12 -10.82 25.76
N THR A 155 22.18 -10.58 24.46
CA THR A 155 22.82 -9.39 23.89
C THR A 155 22.11 -8.11 24.34
N LEU A 156 20.77 -8.10 24.32
CA LEU A 156 19.97 -6.98 24.81
C LEU A 156 20.09 -6.78 26.33
N LEU A 157 20.08 -7.87 27.11
CA LEU A 157 20.31 -7.79 28.56
C LEU A 157 21.70 -7.23 28.86
N HIS A 158 22.72 -7.64 28.10
CA HIS A 158 24.06 -7.10 28.24
C HIS A 158 24.10 -5.60 27.91
N LEU A 159 23.47 -5.16 26.82
CA LEU A 159 23.35 -3.73 26.47
C LEU A 159 22.70 -2.92 27.61
N MET A 160 21.64 -3.45 28.21
CA MET A 160 20.88 -2.75 29.25
C MET A 160 21.59 -2.72 30.61
N GLN A 161 22.45 -3.71 30.90
CA GLN A 161 23.09 -3.89 32.21
C GLN A 161 24.56 -3.47 32.24
N SER A 162 25.22 -3.37 31.08
CA SER A 162 26.63 -3.01 31.01
C SER A 162 26.81 -1.48 31.04
N ASN A 163 27.94 -1.06 31.58
CA ASN A 163 28.39 0.34 31.50
C ASN A 163 29.34 0.55 30.30
N GLU A 164 29.41 -0.40 29.38
CA GLU A 164 30.31 -0.35 28.22
C GLU A 164 29.79 0.61 27.16
N TYR A 165 28.47 0.68 27.01
CA TYR A 165 27.80 1.52 26.03
C TYR A 165 27.13 2.71 26.73
N ASN A 166 27.24 3.89 26.13
CA ASN A 166 26.35 4.99 26.51
C ASN A 166 24.98 4.67 25.93
N THR A 167 24.02 4.38 26.80
CA THR A 167 22.64 4.07 26.42
C THR A 167 21.67 5.16 26.84
N ARG A 168 22.15 6.31 27.33
CA ARG A 168 21.32 7.40 27.82
C ARG A 168 20.37 7.90 26.73
N GLY A 169 19.11 8.15 27.09
CA GLY A 169 18.06 8.59 26.18
C GLY A 169 17.41 7.45 25.39
N THR A 170 17.16 7.67 24.10
CA THR A 170 16.48 6.74 23.21
C THR A 170 17.46 6.04 22.27
N SER A 171 17.43 4.71 22.30
CA SER A 171 18.28 3.85 21.50
C SER A 171 17.47 3.18 20.39
N LEU A 172 17.88 3.35 19.14
CA LEU A 172 17.37 2.57 18.01
C LEU A 172 18.20 1.29 17.86
N ILE A 173 17.58 0.13 18.07
CA ILE A 173 18.22 -1.17 17.90
C ILE A 173 17.78 -1.77 16.57
N LEU A 174 18.74 -2.17 15.75
CA LEU A 174 18.56 -2.85 14.47
C LEU A 174 19.02 -4.31 14.62
N GLN A 175 18.18 -5.25 14.21
CA GLN A 175 18.53 -6.67 14.19
C GLN A 175 19.02 -7.07 12.79
N ASP A 176 20.09 -7.85 12.72
CA ASP A 176 20.63 -8.38 11.46
C ASP A 176 21.07 -7.28 10.46
N ASP A 177 20.73 -7.37 9.18
CA ASP A 177 21.14 -6.44 8.12
C ASP A 177 20.05 -5.44 7.72
N VAL A 178 19.31 -4.95 8.72
CA VAL A 178 18.16 -4.06 8.51
C VAL A 178 18.63 -2.62 8.30
N GLU A 179 18.44 -2.14 7.08
CA GLU A 179 18.71 -0.76 6.69
C GLU A 179 17.44 0.09 6.87
N ILE A 180 17.56 1.24 7.54
CA ILE A 180 16.50 2.25 7.59
C ILE A 180 16.71 3.23 6.45
N THR A 181 15.90 3.13 5.40
CA THR A 181 16.02 4.00 4.22
C THR A 181 15.50 5.41 4.44
N ASP A 182 14.56 5.58 5.37
CA ASP A 182 13.94 6.87 5.69
C ASP A 182 13.78 7.05 7.22
N MET A 183 14.77 7.70 7.83
CA MET A 183 14.73 8.01 9.26
C MET A 183 13.68 9.05 9.63
N HIS A 184 13.33 9.93 8.71
CA HIS A 184 12.30 10.94 8.94
C HIS A 184 10.94 10.23 9.14
N ARG A 185 10.60 9.32 8.22
CA ARG A 185 9.40 8.50 8.34
C ARG A 185 9.41 7.59 9.57
N LEU A 186 10.55 6.99 9.92
CA LEU A 186 10.66 6.21 11.16
C LEU A 186 10.31 7.07 12.39
N ARG A 187 10.83 8.30 12.46
CA ARG A 187 10.53 9.24 13.56
C ARG A 187 9.07 9.66 13.58
N LEU A 188 8.49 9.98 12.43
CA LEU A 188 7.07 10.31 12.30
C LEU A 188 6.19 9.15 12.74
N ALA A 189 6.54 7.94 12.32
CA ALA A 189 5.85 6.73 12.70
C ALA A 189 5.94 6.48 14.22
N ALA A 190 7.10 6.76 14.82
CA ALA A 190 7.27 6.73 16.27
C ALA A 190 6.40 7.78 16.99
N ASN A 191 6.22 8.98 16.42
CA ASN A 191 5.37 10.03 17.01
C ASN A 191 3.87 9.68 17.01
N LEU A 192 3.44 8.66 16.25
CA LEU A 192 2.08 8.14 16.31
C LEU A 192 1.82 7.32 17.58
N VAL A 193 2.88 6.95 18.31
CA VAL A 193 2.80 6.15 19.53
C VAL A 193 2.53 7.05 20.74
N PRO A 194 1.63 6.66 21.67
CA PRO A 194 1.42 7.41 22.92
C PRO A 194 2.70 7.53 23.76
N ASP A 195 2.87 8.64 24.48
CA ASP A 195 4.09 8.97 25.26
C ASP A 195 4.43 7.97 26.39
N ASP A 196 3.52 7.05 26.72
CA ASP A 196 3.68 6.03 27.76
C ASP A 196 4.46 4.78 27.30
N TRP A 197 4.94 4.75 26.05
CA TRP A 197 5.66 3.62 25.45
C TRP A 197 6.93 3.22 26.20
N ASP A 198 7.15 1.92 26.40
CA ASP A 198 8.43 1.41 26.89
C ASP A 198 9.31 0.95 25.73
N VAL A 199 8.69 0.33 24.73
CA VAL A 199 9.32 -0.14 23.50
C VAL A 199 8.41 0.15 22.31
N ILE A 200 9.00 0.66 21.23
CA ILE A 200 8.34 0.77 19.92
C ILE A 200 9.03 -0.23 19.01
N ARG A 201 8.26 -1.12 18.40
CA ARG A 201 8.74 -2.09 17.41
C ARG A 201 8.25 -1.69 16.04
N PHE A 202 9.08 -1.91 15.03
CA PHE A 202 8.73 -1.65 13.64
C PHE A 202 8.59 -2.97 12.88
N ASP A 203 7.70 -2.98 11.90
CA ASP A 203 7.43 -4.13 11.00
C ASP A 203 6.88 -5.38 11.68
N CYS A 204 5.88 -5.22 12.54
CA CYS A 204 5.12 -6.40 12.94
C CYS A 204 4.13 -6.73 11.81
N PRO A 205 4.23 -7.92 11.20
CA PRO A 205 3.31 -8.35 10.18
C PRO A 205 1.95 -8.52 10.84
N LEU A 206 1.02 -7.69 10.44
CA LEU A 206 -0.38 -7.86 10.80
C LEU A 206 -1.07 -8.55 9.65
N GLU A 207 -1.17 -9.87 9.72
CA GLU A 207 -2.16 -10.59 8.93
C GLU A 207 -3.56 -10.24 9.47
N LYS A 208 -4.11 -9.08 9.06
CA LYS A 208 -5.53 -8.66 9.20
C LYS A 208 -6.26 -9.05 10.50
N ASP A 209 -5.55 -9.24 11.62
CA ASP A 209 -6.18 -9.72 12.84
C ASP A 209 -6.80 -8.52 13.57
N THR A 210 -8.10 -8.37 13.35
CA THR A 210 -8.95 -7.32 13.94
C THR A 210 -9.05 -7.35 15.47
N SER A 211 -8.41 -8.32 16.14
CA SER A 211 -8.55 -8.50 17.59
C SER A 211 -7.61 -7.65 18.45
N LEU A 212 -6.56 -7.05 17.89
CA LEU A 212 -5.75 -6.08 18.62
C LEU A 212 -6.45 -4.71 18.67
N PRO A 213 -6.41 -4.00 19.81
CA PRO A 213 -6.90 -2.64 19.87
C PRO A 213 -5.99 -1.74 19.03
N ASN A 214 -6.47 -1.43 17.83
CA ASN A 214 -5.84 -0.46 16.96
C ASN A 214 -6.00 0.92 17.61
N LEU A 215 -4.88 1.56 17.97
CA LEU A 215 -4.91 2.98 18.30
C LEU A 215 -5.21 3.78 17.04
N ASN A 216 -4.63 3.36 15.91
CA ASN A 216 -4.94 3.85 14.58
C ASN A 216 -4.57 2.79 13.52
N ASN A 217 -4.60 3.16 12.24
CA ASN A 217 -4.31 2.24 11.13
C ASN A 217 -2.86 1.73 11.08
N TYR A 218 -1.95 2.33 11.85
CA TYR A 218 -0.51 2.11 11.79
C TYR A 218 0.09 1.68 13.13
N VAL A 219 -0.56 2.00 14.25
CA VAL A 219 -0.06 1.76 15.61
C VAL A 219 -0.99 0.82 16.37
N PHE A 220 -0.36 -0.22 16.92
CA PHE A 220 -1.02 -1.32 17.60
C PHE A 220 -0.40 -1.49 18.98
N GLN A 221 -1.22 -1.54 20.02
CA GLN A 221 -0.72 -1.86 21.35
C GLN A 221 -0.64 -3.38 21.49
N THR A 222 0.54 -3.91 21.81
CA THR A 222 0.79 -5.36 21.79
C THR A 222 0.75 -6.00 23.18
N ASN A 223 0.58 -5.22 24.24
CA ASN A 223 0.68 -5.67 25.64
C ASN A 223 -0.55 -6.43 26.18
N GLN A 224 -1.43 -6.96 25.34
CA GLN A 224 -2.73 -7.51 25.75
C GLN A 224 -2.66 -8.93 26.38
N GLY A 225 -1.47 -9.51 26.52
CA GLY A 225 -1.25 -10.74 27.29
C GLY A 225 -1.84 -12.02 26.69
N ARG A 226 -2.18 -12.00 25.39
CA ARG A 226 -2.34 -13.22 24.61
C ARG A 226 -1.05 -13.42 23.84
N ALA A 227 -0.31 -14.49 24.13
CA ALA A 227 0.79 -14.94 23.30
C ALA A 227 0.22 -15.29 21.92
N PHE A 228 0.19 -14.32 21.02
CA PHE A 228 -0.28 -14.52 19.66
C PHE A 228 0.91 -15.00 18.83
N TYR A 229 0.81 -16.26 18.40
CA TYR A 229 1.77 -16.92 17.52
C TYR A 229 2.08 -16.21 16.18
N PRO A 230 1.21 -15.39 15.55
CA PRO A 230 1.55 -14.74 14.28
C PRO A 230 2.57 -13.57 14.41
N PHE A 231 2.89 -13.11 15.61
CA PHE A 231 3.82 -11.97 15.81
C PHE A 231 5.27 -12.35 16.10
N LEU A 232 5.61 -13.63 16.00
CA LEU A 232 6.92 -14.13 16.41
C LEU A 232 7.97 -13.88 15.32
N ASP A 233 9.12 -13.31 15.69
CA ASP A 233 10.36 -13.17 14.89
C ASP A 233 10.29 -12.24 13.67
N ASN A 234 9.60 -11.09 13.78
CA ASN A 234 9.52 -10.15 12.66
C ASN A 234 9.95 -8.73 12.99
N SER A 235 9.95 -8.30 14.26
CA SER A 235 10.45 -6.96 14.54
C SER A 235 11.96 -6.90 14.36
N ARG A 236 12.34 -6.12 13.37
CA ARG A 236 13.71 -5.98 12.88
C ARG A 236 14.36 -4.68 13.32
N ALA A 237 13.55 -3.73 13.76
CA ALA A 237 13.98 -2.50 14.39
C ALA A 237 13.12 -2.19 15.61
N MET A 238 13.72 -1.58 16.64
CA MET A 238 13.01 -1.15 17.84
C MET A 238 13.61 0.11 18.47
N LEU A 239 12.78 0.97 19.03
CA LEU A 239 13.21 2.06 19.92
C LEU A 239 13.03 1.63 21.37
N LEU A 240 14.06 1.85 22.17
CA LEU A 240 14.10 1.59 23.61
C LEU A 240 14.46 2.87 24.36
N ARG A 241 13.80 3.13 25.51
CA ARG A 241 14.20 4.22 26.43
C ARG A 241 15.05 3.68 27.57
N ASP A 242 16.13 4.38 27.88
CA ASP A 242 17.01 4.05 29.00
C ASP A 242 16.28 3.98 30.35
N ASP A 243 15.36 4.91 30.59
CA ASP A 243 14.55 4.96 31.81
C ASP A 243 13.59 3.77 31.98
N LYS A 244 13.44 2.92 30.95
CA LYS A 244 12.63 1.70 30.95
C LYS A 244 13.44 0.41 30.91
N PHE A 245 14.77 0.46 30.89
CA PHE A 245 15.61 -0.72 30.74
C PHE A 245 15.39 -1.78 31.82
N GLU A 246 15.22 -1.40 33.09
CA GLU A 246 14.94 -2.36 34.17
C GLU A 246 13.63 -3.13 33.89
N LYS A 247 12.58 -2.40 33.50
CA LYS A 247 11.26 -2.95 33.16
C LYS A 247 11.31 -3.86 31.92
N ILE A 248 12.09 -3.47 30.91
CA ILE A 248 12.28 -4.25 29.68
C ILE A 248 13.08 -5.53 29.98
N ALA A 249 14.19 -5.40 30.70
CA ALA A 249 15.02 -6.52 31.14
C ALA A 249 14.22 -7.56 31.94
N ASP A 250 13.38 -7.11 32.88
CA ASP A 250 12.50 -7.98 33.67
C ASP A 250 11.51 -8.79 32.81
N ALA A 251 11.01 -8.22 31.70
CA ALA A 251 10.07 -8.94 30.84
C ALA A 251 10.76 -9.94 29.92
N ILE A 252 11.96 -9.63 29.41
CA ILE A 252 12.69 -10.53 28.49
C ILE A 252 13.50 -11.59 29.24
N ASN A 253 13.80 -11.38 30.52
CA ASN A 253 14.53 -12.32 31.37
C ASN A 253 13.63 -13.34 32.11
N ILE A 254 12.57 -13.81 31.45
CA ILE A 254 11.68 -14.83 32.00
C ILE A 254 12.12 -16.22 31.52
N LEU A 255 12.13 -17.21 32.43
CA LEU A 255 12.40 -18.61 32.11
C LEU A 255 11.11 -19.46 32.18
N PRO A 256 10.91 -20.40 31.23
CA PRO A 256 11.70 -20.56 30.01
C PRO A 256 11.57 -19.35 29.09
N ARG A 257 12.67 -18.99 28.42
CA ARG A 257 12.74 -17.88 27.47
C ARG A 257 11.71 -18.07 26.38
N GLN A 258 11.06 -16.95 26.08
CA GLN A 258 10.21 -16.81 24.92
C GLN A 258 11.01 -16.14 23.81
N GLU A 259 10.43 -16.11 22.63
CA GLU A 259 10.94 -15.31 21.53
C GLU A 259 10.82 -13.81 21.94
N LEU A 260 11.75 -12.98 21.48
CA LEU A 260 11.89 -11.62 21.96
C LEU A 260 10.61 -10.79 21.73
N ASP A 261 9.98 -10.88 20.56
CA ASP A 261 8.72 -10.19 20.26
C ASP A 261 7.58 -10.64 21.16
N ALA A 262 7.50 -11.93 21.48
CA ALA A 262 6.56 -12.44 22.47
C ALA A 262 6.82 -11.83 23.85
N ALA A 263 8.08 -11.85 24.31
CA ALA A 263 8.48 -11.33 25.61
C ALA A 263 8.19 -9.82 25.77
N LEU A 264 8.33 -9.06 24.69
CA LEU A 264 7.98 -7.64 24.66
C LEU A 264 6.47 -7.39 24.55
N SER A 265 5.65 -8.39 24.25
CA SER A 265 4.18 -8.26 24.13
C SER A 265 3.42 -8.57 25.43
N PHE A 266 4.11 -8.69 26.57
CA PHE A 266 3.46 -8.96 27.85
C PHE A 266 2.88 -7.71 28.51
N LYS A 267 1.81 -7.90 29.30
CA LYS A 267 1.07 -6.85 30.03
C LYS A 267 1.92 -5.93 30.92
N LYS A 268 3.15 -6.33 31.24
CA LYS A 268 4.04 -5.54 32.09
C LYS A 268 4.76 -4.42 31.32
N ILE A 269 4.73 -4.41 30.00
CA ILE A 269 5.41 -3.41 29.15
C ILE A 269 4.36 -2.70 28.29
N ASN A 270 4.50 -1.38 28.14
CA ASN A 270 3.79 -0.59 27.15
C ASN A 270 4.49 -0.75 25.80
N SER A 271 4.24 -1.90 25.17
CA SER A 271 4.82 -2.24 23.88
C SER A 271 3.87 -1.87 22.77
N TYR A 272 4.41 -1.14 21.80
CA TYR A 272 3.68 -0.73 20.62
C TYR A 272 4.36 -1.30 19.39
N CYS A 273 3.55 -1.72 18.43
CA CYS A 273 4.04 -1.98 17.09
C CYS A 273 3.58 -0.89 16.14
N VAL A 274 4.49 -0.44 15.31
CA VAL A 274 4.26 0.51 14.24
C VAL A 274 4.48 -0.20 12.92
N ASN A 275 3.38 -0.46 12.21
CA ASN A 275 3.41 -1.12 10.90
C ASN A 275 3.71 -0.10 9.79
N VAL A 276 4.83 0.60 9.96
CA VAL A 276 5.38 1.53 8.99
C VAL A 276 6.87 1.26 8.95
N GLY A 277 7.32 0.38 8.05
CA GLY A 277 8.72 0.40 7.61
C GLY A 277 9.55 -0.88 7.67
N ALA A 278 9.80 -1.52 8.80
CA ALA A 278 11.06 -2.28 8.99
C ALA A 278 11.22 -3.75 8.55
N GLY A 279 11.32 -4.04 7.24
CA GLY A 279 11.95 -5.32 6.81
C GLY A 279 11.57 -5.81 5.42
N ASN A 280 12.53 -5.80 4.46
CA ASN A 280 12.38 -6.19 3.03
C ASN A 280 11.17 -5.59 2.25
N ARG A 281 10.30 -4.84 2.93
CA ARG A 281 9.25 -3.92 2.47
C ARG A 281 9.50 -2.49 2.99
N PHE A 282 10.72 -2.22 3.46
CA PHE A 282 11.42 -0.97 3.11
C PHE A 282 11.96 -1.12 1.68
N GLU A 283 11.16 -1.60 0.72
CA GLU A 283 11.33 -1.03 -0.61
C GLU A 283 11.27 0.46 -0.36
N ILE A 284 12.33 1.17 -0.78
CA ILE A 284 12.34 2.61 -0.96
C ILE A 284 10.89 2.97 -1.24
N ILE A 285 10.20 3.70 -0.35
CA ILE A 285 8.95 4.31 -0.77
C ILE A 285 9.43 5.27 -1.83
N LYS A 286 9.54 4.76 -3.06
CA LYS A 286 9.77 5.56 -4.23
C LYS A 286 8.67 6.59 -4.10
N PRO A 287 9.02 7.89 -4.19
CA PRO A 287 8.00 8.93 -4.14
C PRO A 287 6.88 8.47 -5.06
N ARG A 288 5.66 8.46 -4.52
CA ARG A 288 4.51 7.95 -5.28
C ARG A 288 4.52 8.68 -6.62
N PRO A 289 4.34 7.97 -7.74
CA PRO A 289 4.27 8.66 -9.01
C PRO A 289 3.15 9.69 -8.94
N VAL A 290 3.43 10.89 -9.44
CA VAL A 290 2.45 11.97 -9.44
C VAL A 290 1.49 11.75 -10.60
N ILE A 291 0.19 11.76 -10.32
CA ILE A 291 -0.85 11.78 -11.35
C ILE A 291 -1.51 13.16 -11.34
N TYR A 292 -1.56 13.79 -12.50
CA TYR A 292 -2.17 15.10 -12.63
C TYR A 292 -3.60 14.99 -13.14
N THR A 293 -4.41 15.97 -12.78
CA THR A 293 -5.62 16.33 -13.52
C THR A 293 -5.70 17.83 -13.64
N PHE A 294 -6.56 18.34 -14.51
CA PHE A 294 -6.84 19.76 -14.62
C PHE A 294 -8.28 20.01 -14.22
N PHE A 295 -8.49 20.82 -13.19
CA PHE A 295 -9.80 21.19 -12.72
C PHE A 295 -9.81 22.64 -12.27
N SER A 296 -10.74 23.43 -12.79
CA SER A 296 -10.99 24.79 -12.34
C SER A 296 -12.50 25.01 -12.31
N PRO A 297 -13.08 25.27 -11.12
CA PRO A 297 -14.53 25.37 -10.98
C PRO A 297 -15.05 26.54 -11.81
N LEU A 298 -16.04 26.28 -12.67
CA LEU A 298 -16.67 27.31 -13.50
C LEU A 298 -17.71 28.14 -12.71
N HIS A 299 -18.28 27.57 -11.65
CA HIS A 299 -19.30 28.17 -10.80
C HIS A 299 -19.09 27.77 -9.34
N GLU A 300 -19.44 28.66 -8.40
CA GLU A 300 -19.47 28.32 -6.98
C GLU A 300 -20.47 27.18 -6.72
N ASN A 301 -20.04 26.12 -6.04
CA ASN A 301 -20.81 24.89 -5.75
C ASN A 301 -21.11 24.01 -6.98
N SER A 302 -20.11 23.82 -7.84
CA SER A 302 -20.26 22.87 -8.93
C SER A 302 -20.32 21.44 -8.38
N LYS A 303 -21.24 20.60 -8.86
CA LYS A 303 -21.26 19.17 -8.49
C LYS A 303 -20.01 18.40 -8.91
N HIS A 304 -19.11 19.03 -9.68
CA HIS A 304 -17.83 18.46 -10.05
C HIS A 304 -16.84 18.47 -8.89
N ASP A 305 -17.05 19.33 -7.88
CA ASP A 305 -16.25 19.38 -6.65
C ASP A 305 -16.32 18.05 -5.88
N GLU A 306 -17.46 17.36 -5.91
CA GLU A 306 -17.58 16.03 -5.30
C GLU A 306 -16.86 14.94 -6.12
N LEU A 307 -16.80 15.09 -7.44
CA LEU A 307 -16.17 14.09 -8.31
C LEU A 307 -14.64 14.19 -8.23
N ILE A 308 -14.07 15.40 -8.11
CA ILE A 308 -12.62 15.58 -7.95
C ILE A 308 -12.14 14.98 -6.62
N ASP A 309 -12.95 15.03 -5.56
CA ASP A 309 -12.64 14.36 -4.28
C ASP A 309 -12.60 12.83 -4.44
N VAL A 310 -13.54 12.26 -5.19
CA VAL A 310 -13.52 10.83 -5.55
C VAL A 310 -12.27 10.51 -6.37
N TRP A 311 -11.97 11.30 -7.40
CA TRP A 311 -10.75 11.13 -8.21
C TRP A 311 -9.50 11.09 -7.35
N LYS A 312 -9.32 12.07 -6.45
CA LYS A 312 -8.17 12.16 -5.54
C LYS A 312 -8.05 10.90 -4.68
N LYS A 313 -9.15 10.51 -4.02
CA LYS A 313 -9.23 9.32 -3.16
C LYS A 313 -8.88 8.03 -3.91
N GLU A 314 -9.41 7.87 -5.11
CA GLU A 314 -9.26 6.66 -5.91
C GLU A 314 -7.81 6.49 -6.40
N TRP A 315 -7.19 7.56 -6.91
CA TRP A 315 -5.78 7.54 -7.32
C TRP A 315 -4.81 7.40 -6.12
N GLU A 316 -5.09 8.03 -4.99
CA GLU A 316 -4.33 7.81 -3.74
C GLU A 316 -4.36 6.34 -3.32
N SER A 317 -5.52 5.70 -3.39
CA SER A 317 -5.69 4.29 -3.03
C SER A 317 -4.93 3.35 -3.96
N PHE A 318 -4.66 3.80 -5.19
CA PHE A 318 -3.87 3.12 -6.20
C PHE A 318 -2.37 3.42 -6.15
N GLY A 319 -1.91 4.11 -5.10
CA GLY A 319 -0.48 4.34 -4.87
C GLY A 319 0.09 5.56 -5.60
N PHE A 320 -0.75 6.44 -6.14
CA PHE A 320 -0.32 7.70 -6.75
C PHE A 320 -0.35 8.86 -5.74
N GLU A 321 0.35 9.95 -6.08
CA GLU A 321 0.18 11.26 -5.49
C GLU A 321 -0.65 12.13 -6.44
N PRO A 322 -1.97 12.32 -6.19
CA PRO A 322 -2.80 13.15 -7.03
C PRO A 322 -2.50 14.64 -6.86
N ARG A 323 -2.25 15.34 -7.98
CA ARG A 323 -2.11 16.80 -8.03
C ARG A 323 -3.12 17.41 -8.99
N ILE A 324 -3.82 18.43 -8.53
CA ILE A 324 -4.84 19.12 -9.31
C ILE A 324 -4.22 20.41 -9.83
N LEU A 325 -4.13 20.53 -11.16
CA LEU A 325 -3.74 21.74 -11.85
C LEU A 325 -4.95 22.62 -12.12
N THR A 326 -4.71 23.92 -12.17
CA THR A 326 -5.71 24.98 -12.26
C THR A 326 -5.38 25.95 -13.40
N ILE A 327 -6.28 26.91 -13.65
CA ILE A 327 -6.02 27.97 -14.61
C ILE A 327 -4.80 28.81 -14.21
N GLU A 328 -4.53 28.98 -12.92
CA GLU A 328 -3.36 29.68 -12.41
C GLU A 328 -2.06 28.98 -12.85
N ASP A 329 -2.04 27.64 -12.86
CA ASP A 329 -0.91 26.87 -13.35
C ASP A 329 -0.67 27.11 -14.84
N ALA A 330 -1.73 27.19 -15.66
CA ALA A 330 -1.61 27.56 -17.06
C ALA A 330 -1.15 29.02 -17.24
N MET A 331 -1.69 29.95 -16.45
CA MET A 331 -1.35 31.39 -16.47
C MET A 331 0.12 31.66 -16.16
N SER A 332 0.76 30.79 -15.37
CA SER A 332 2.18 30.90 -15.06
C SER A 332 3.10 30.60 -16.25
N HIS A 333 2.59 29.93 -17.30
CA HIS A 333 3.37 29.56 -18.46
C HIS A 333 3.66 30.79 -19.38
N PRO A 334 4.90 31.02 -19.85
CA PRO A 334 5.25 32.18 -20.67
C PRO A 334 4.45 32.37 -21.96
N HIS A 335 3.87 31.28 -22.50
CA HIS A 335 3.03 31.29 -23.70
C HIS A 335 1.53 31.52 -23.44
N PHE A 336 1.11 31.68 -22.19
CA PHE A 336 -0.31 31.78 -21.84
C PHE A 336 -1.03 32.92 -22.56
N GLU A 337 -0.49 34.14 -22.53
CA GLU A 337 -1.14 35.30 -23.16
C GLU A 337 -1.31 35.13 -24.68
N THR A 338 -0.35 34.47 -25.34
CA THR A 338 -0.43 34.17 -26.78
C THR A 338 -1.53 33.14 -27.06
N MET A 339 -1.56 32.04 -26.31
CA MET A 339 -2.60 31.03 -26.47
C MET A 339 -3.98 31.60 -26.14
N LYS A 340 -4.10 32.35 -25.04
CA LYS A 340 -5.33 33.00 -24.61
C LYS A 340 -5.91 33.90 -25.69
N ALA A 341 -5.09 34.73 -26.31
CA ALA A 341 -5.54 35.64 -27.38
C ALA A 341 -6.15 34.90 -28.58
N GLU A 342 -5.69 33.70 -28.92
CA GLU A 342 -6.30 32.88 -29.97
C GLU A 342 -7.52 32.11 -29.47
N VAL A 343 -7.41 31.42 -28.33
CA VAL A 343 -8.50 30.62 -27.74
C VAL A 343 -9.75 31.47 -27.50
N GLU A 344 -9.63 32.67 -26.95
CA GLU A 344 -10.77 33.55 -26.65
C GLU A 344 -11.50 34.06 -27.91
N LYS A 345 -10.87 34.06 -29.09
CA LYS A 345 -11.56 34.39 -30.36
C LYS A 345 -12.59 33.33 -30.73
N PHE A 346 -12.31 32.07 -30.42
CA PHE A 346 -13.14 30.92 -30.78
C PHE A 346 -14.08 30.50 -29.65
N PHE A 347 -13.70 30.79 -28.40
CA PHE A 347 -14.47 30.45 -27.21
C PHE A 347 -14.80 31.67 -26.33
N PRO A 348 -15.40 32.75 -26.89
CA PRO A 348 -15.62 34.00 -26.14
C PRO A 348 -16.57 33.84 -24.95
N THR A 349 -17.42 32.81 -24.96
CA THR A 349 -18.38 32.51 -23.89
C THR A 349 -18.32 31.06 -23.43
N ASP A 350 -17.50 30.23 -24.07
CA ASP A 350 -17.40 28.80 -23.79
C ASP A 350 -16.14 28.53 -22.96
N VAL A 351 -16.23 28.93 -21.70
CA VAL A 351 -15.11 28.85 -20.75
C VAL A 351 -14.66 27.40 -20.56
N TYR A 352 -15.60 26.45 -20.63
CA TYR A 352 -15.30 25.01 -20.54
C TYR A 352 -14.32 24.58 -21.64
N ASN A 353 -14.66 24.82 -22.91
CA ASN A 353 -13.77 24.43 -24.01
C ASN A 353 -12.46 25.23 -24.01
N ALA A 354 -12.47 26.50 -23.58
CA ALA A 354 -11.24 27.27 -23.41
C ALA A 354 -10.31 26.62 -22.37
N TYR A 355 -10.84 26.21 -21.22
CA TYR A 355 -10.09 25.56 -20.14
C TYR A 355 -9.53 24.20 -20.57
N CYS A 356 -10.30 23.44 -21.36
CA CYS A 356 -9.85 22.20 -21.98
C CYS A 356 -8.59 22.40 -22.85
N ILE A 357 -8.41 23.58 -23.48
CA ILE A 357 -7.20 23.91 -24.23
C ILE A 357 -6.07 24.39 -23.30
N TYR A 358 -6.37 25.19 -22.28
CA TYR A 358 -5.36 25.70 -21.33
C TYR A 358 -4.70 24.60 -20.49
N ARG A 359 -5.37 23.46 -20.27
CA ARG A 359 -4.80 22.32 -19.52
C ARG A 359 -3.45 21.85 -20.08
N TYR A 360 -3.25 21.97 -21.39
CA TYR A 360 -2.00 21.59 -22.05
C TYR A 360 -0.83 22.51 -21.65
N LEU A 361 -1.09 23.80 -21.41
CA LEU A 361 -0.07 24.71 -20.86
C LEU A 361 0.19 24.47 -19.38
N ALA A 362 -0.83 24.14 -18.59
CA ALA A 362 -0.63 23.74 -17.20
C ALA A 362 0.29 22.50 -17.12
N MET A 363 -0.01 21.48 -17.93
CA MET A 363 0.84 20.28 -18.03
C MET A 363 2.23 20.57 -18.58
N ALA A 364 2.39 21.54 -19.49
CA ALA A 364 3.71 21.94 -20.00
C ALA A 364 4.66 22.45 -18.88
N ASN A 365 4.14 23.00 -17.79
CA ASN A 365 4.96 23.41 -16.65
C ASN A 365 5.51 22.22 -15.84
N VAL A 366 4.79 21.10 -15.78
CA VAL A 366 5.08 19.98 -14.87
C VAL A 366 5.51 18.69 -15.56
N GLY A 367 5.02 18.41 -16.77
CA GLY A 367 5.20 17.14 -17.46
C GLY A 367 4.48 15.99 -16.76
N GLY A 368 4.67 14.76 -17.23
CA GLY A 368 4.18 13.55 -16.57
C GLY A 368 2.86 13.04 -17.14
N ILE A 369 2.10 12.37 -16.28
CA ILE A 369 0.85 11.68 -16.64
C ILE A 369 -0.34 12.51 -16.16
N MET A 370 -1.27 12.77 -17.06
CA MET A 370 -2.53 13.45 -16.78
C MET A 370 -3.70 12.51 -17.05
N THR A 371 -4.72 12.60 -16.21
CA THR A 371 -6.05 12.04 -16.48
C THR A 371 -7.11 13.12 -16.39
N ASP A 372 -8.19 12.97 -17.13
CA ASP A 372 -9.35 13.82 -16.87
C ASP A 372 -9.96 13.47 -15.50
N TYR A 373 -10.62 14.42 -14.83
CA TYR A 373 -11.03 14.22 -13.42
C TYR A 373 -12.20 13.21 -13.28
N ASP A 374 -12.75 12.75 -14.40
CA ASP A 374 -13.74 11.69 -14.49
C ASP A 374 -13.16 10.33 -14.93
N SER A 375 -11.83 10.20 -14.90
CA SER A 375 -11.09 8.98 -15.18
C SER A 375 -10.54 8.34 -13.91
N MET A 376 -10.93 7.08 -13.65
CA MET A 376 -10.54 6.34 -12.44
C MET A 376 -9.56 5.20 -12.74
N PRO A 377 -8.66 4.87 -11.80
CA PRO A 377 -7.66 3.82 -11.99
C PRO A 377 -8.32 2.42 -12.01
N LEU A 378 -7.84 1.56 -12.90
CA LEU A 378 -8.14 0.13 -12.94
C LEU A 378 -6.82 -0.65 -12.71
N TYR A 379 -6.38 -1.52 -13.62
CA TYR A 379 -5.09 -2.22 -13.51
C TYR A 379 -3.94 -1.36 -14.06
N PHE A 380 -3.71 -0.19 -13.46
CA PHE A 380 -2.62 0.70 -13.88
C PHE A 380 -1.26 0.20 -13.35
N PRO A 381 -0.25 -0.02 -14.21
CA PRO A 381 1.09 -0.42 -13.78
C PRO A 381 1.86 0.75 -13.18
N ILE A 382 1.98 0.80 -11.85
CA ILE A 382 2.66 1.87 -11.10
C ILE A 382 4.12 1.99 -11.55
N GLU A 383 4.76 0.89 -11.91
CA GLU A 383 6.15 0.84 -12.37
C GLU A 383 6.37 1.68 -13.62
N GLU A 384 5.38 1.76 -14.51
CA GLU A 384 5.45 2.62 -15.71
C GLU A 384 5.36 4.10 -15.36
N ALA A 385 4.65 4.44 -14.27
CA ALA A 385 4.57 5.81 -13.78
C ALA A 385 5.80 6.22 -12.94
N MET A 386 6.49 5.25 -12.34
CA MET A 386 7.73 5.45 -11.57
C MET A 386 9.01 5.34 -12.41
N GLY A 387 8.91 4.97 -13.70
CA GLY A 387 10.07 4.80 -14.56
C GLY A 387 10.91 6.07 -14.67
N GLU A 388 12.23 5.92 -14.82
CA GLU A 388 13.14 7.06 -15.10
C GLU A 388 12.75 7.79 -16.39
N THR A 389 12.09 7.08 -17.31
CA THR A 389 11.54 7.62 -18.55
C THR A 389 10.05 7.31 -18.65
N LEU A 390 9.27 8.33 -19.03
CA LEU A 390 7.88 8.16 -19.40
C LEU A 390 7.77 7.23 -20.61
N VAL A 391 6.58 6.64 -20.78
CA VAL A 391 6.26 5.80 -21.95
C VAL A 391 6.61 6.54 -23.25
N ASN A 392 7.11 5.79 -24.23
CA ASN A 392 7.50 6.31 -25.54
C ASN A 392 8.55 7.42 -25.47
N ASP A 393 9.53 7.27 -24.58
CA ASP A 393 10.63 8.23 -24.36
C ASP A 393 10.12 9.66 -24.04
N GLY A 394 8.96 9.76 -23.39
CA GLY A 394 8.33 11.03 -23.02
C GLY A 394 7.62 11.75 -24.16
N LYS A 395 7.48 11.15 -25.35
CA LYS A 395 6.63 11.69 -26.41
C LYS A 395 5.18 11.81 -25.97
N PHE A 396 4.46 12.77 -26.56
CA PHE A 396 3.03 12.91 -26.31
C PHE A 396 2.27 11.65 -26.72
N THR A 397 1.75 10.93 -25.72
CA THR A 397 1.13 9.62 -25.87
C THR A 397 -0.27 9.64 -25.27
N SER A 398 -1.29 9.44 -26.11
CA SER A 398 -2.68 9.34 -25.67
C SER A 398 -3.16 7.89 -25.67
N TYR A 399 -3.84 7.51 -24.59
CA TYR A 399 -4.27 6.13 -24.35
C TYR A 399 -5.74 5.88 -24.76
N GLU A 400 -6.47 6.93 -25.15
CA GLU A 400 -7.85 6.86 -25.66
C GLU A 400 -7.99 7.67 -26.98
N LEU A 401 -7.10 7.44 -27.94
CA LEU A 401 -7.07 8.14 -29.22
C LEU A 401 -7.04 9.67 -29.01
N HIS A 402 -8.08 10.36 -29.44
CA HIS A 402 -8.22 11.81 -29.38
C HIS A 402 -8.90 12.29 -28.09
N VAL A 403 -9.35 11.38 -27.23
CA VAL A 403 -9.99 11.72 -25.96
C VAL A 403 -8.89 11.84 -24.89
N PRO A 404 -8.72 13.02 -24.24
CA PRO A 404 -7.62 13.26 -23.31
C PRO A 404 -7.88 12.71 -21.90
N SER A 405 -8.45 11.50 -21.81
CA SER A 405 -8.81 10.87 -20.54
C SER A 405 -7.63 10.28 -19.77
N LEU A 406 -6.57 9.88 -20.50
CA LEU A 406 -5.27 9.47 -19.99
C LEU A 406 -4.21 9.81 -21.04
N ILE A 407 -3.24 10.65 -20.67
CA ILE A 407 -2.12 11.09 -21.51
C ILE A 407 -0.83 11.07 -20.69
N SER A 408 0.28 10.73 -21.32
CA SER A 408 1.63 10.95 -20.77
C SER A 408 2.49 11.72 -21.77
N ALA A 409 3.28 12.68 -21.27
CA ALA A 409 4.28 13.40 -22.08
C ALA A 409 5.30 14.15 -21.20
N SER A 410 6.47 14.47 -21.78
CA SER A 410 7.43 15.40 -21.16
C SER A 410 6.89 16.84 -21.19
N LYS A 411 7.55 17.75 -20.47
CA LYS A 411 7.20 19.19 -20.47
C LYS A 411 7.23 19.77 -21.88
N GLU A 412 8.28 19.43 -22.63
CA GLU A 412 8.51 19.90 -24.00
C GLU A 412 7.45 19.39 -24.97
N GLU A 413 7.02 18.14 -24.79
CA GLU A 413 6.02 17.51 -25.65
C GLU A 413 4.60 18.01 -25.34
N TRP A 414 4.26 18.22 -24.06
CA TRP A 414 3.05 18.95 -23.68
C TRP A 414 3.02 20.35 -24.26
N PHE A 415 4.14 21.07 -24.19
CA PHE A 415 4.26 22.42 -24.76
C PHE A 415 4.11 22.42 -26.28
N LYS A 416 4.77 21.50 -26.99
CA LYS A 416 4.65 21.31 -28.44
C LYS A 416 3.18 21.15 -28.84
N VAL A 417 2.44 20.27 -28.17
CA VAL A 417 1.02 20.04 -28.47
C VAL A 417 0.17 21.27 -28.13
N ALA A 418 0.45 21.99 -27.04
CA ALA A 418 -0.23 23.25 -26.74
C ALA A 418 -0.07 24.29 -27.87
N GLN A 419 1.14 24.40 -28.45
CA GLN A 419 1.38 25.27 -29.60
C GLN A 419 0.59 24.82 -30.83
N LEU A 420 0.63 23.52 -31.15
CA LEU A 420 -0.10 22.94 -32.28
C LEU A 420 -1.62 23.19 -32.16
N LEU A 421 -2.21 22.98 -30.98
CA LEU A 421 -3.62 23.27 -30.72
C LEU A 421 -3.94 24.76 -30.97
N THR A 422 -3.08 25.66 -30.51
CA THR A 422 -3.23 27.11 -30.71
C THR A 422 -3.19 27.49 -32.19
N GLU A 423 -2.27 26.87 -32.94
CA GLU A 423 -2.08 27.11 -34.37
C GLU A 423 -3.18 26.50 -35.25
N GLU A 424 -3.76 25.38 -34.82
CA GLU A 424 -4.79 24.67 -35.57
C GLU A 424 -6.19 25.27 -35.38
N LEU A 425 -6.47 25.86 -34.21
CA LEU A 425 -7.73 26.55 -33.91
C LEU A 425 -8.25 27.48 -35.02
N PRO A 426 -7.44 28.39 -35.62
CA PRO A 426 -7.90 29.25 -36.71
C PRO A 426 -7.96 28.57 -38.09
N LYS A 427 -7.33 27.41 -38.26
CA LYS A 427 -7.24 26.68 -39.53
C LYS A 427 -8.37 25.66 -39.69
N THR A 428 -8.82 25.09 -38.57
CA THR A 428 -9.81 24.02 -38.58
C THR A 428 -11.19 24.50 -39.04
N ASP A 429 -11.77 23.73 -39.97
CA ASP A 429 -13.14 23.87 -40.43
C ASP A 429 -14.13 23.07 -39.57
N ILE A 430 -13.66 22.43 -38.49
CA ILE A 430 -14.53 21.65 -37.58
C ILE A 430 -15.60 22.57 -36.99
N PRO A 431 -16.90 22.24 -37.15
CA PRO A 431 -17.99 23.06 -36.64
C PRO A 431 -18.03 23.20 -35.12
N HIS A 432 -17.63 22.14 -34.40
CA HIS A 432 -17.55 22.12 -32.95
C HIS A 432 -16.09 22.01 -32.52
N LYS A 433 -15.44 23.15 -32.29
CA LYS A 433 -14.05 23.18 -31.86
C LYS A 433 -13.95 22.68 -30.41
N SER A 434 -13.09 21.71 -30.17
CA SER A 434 -12.71 21.23 -28.84
C SER A 434 -11.29 20.66 -28.92
N ASP A 435 -10.60 20.56 -27.79
CA ASP A 435 -9.29 19.91 -27.72
C ASP A 435 -9.31 18.49 -28.30
N MET A 436 -10.35 17.71 -27.98
CA MET A 436 -10.58 16.37 -28.51
C MET A 436 -10.61 16.34 -30.04
N LEU A 437 -11.38 17.23 -30.67
CA LEU A 437 -11.56 17.22 -32.12
C LEU A 437 -10.35 17.82 -32.85
N LEU A 438 -9.66 18.78 -32.23
CA LEU A 438 -8.38 19.28 -32.73
C LEU A 438 -7.30 18.18 -32.67
N LEU A 439 -7.25 17.37 -31.60
CA LEU A 439 -6.34 16.23 -31.53
C LEU A 439 -6.55 15.22 -32.66
N VAL A 440 -7.79 15.04 -33.14
CA VAL A 440 -8.07 14.21 -34.32
C VAL A 440 -7.34 14.75 -35.55
N GLU A 441 -7.44 16.04 -35.83
CA GLU A 441 -6.75 16.67 -36.97
C GLU A 441 -5.23 16.62 -36.80
N LEU A 442 -4.74 16.95 -35.61
CA LEU A 442 -3.30 16.96 -35.34
C LEU A 442 -2.67 15.58 -35.51
N GLY A 443 -3.34 14.50 -35.09
CA GLY A 443 -2.80 13.15 -35.27
C GLY A 443 -3.00 12.55 -36.67
N GLN A 444 -3.70 13.23 -37.57
CA GLN A 444 -3.70 12.88 -39.00
C GLN A 444 -2.42 13.32 -39.72
N ASP A 445 -1.72 14.33 -39.18
CA ASP A 445 -0.43 14.78 -39.72
C ASP A 445 0.73 14.05 -39.01
N PRO A 446 1.45 13.15 -39.70
CA PRO A 446 2.56 12.40 -39.11
C PRO A 446 3.72 13.30 -38.65
N SER A 447 3.82 14.54 -39.14
CA SER A 447 4.88 15.47 -38.76
C SER A 447 4.71 16.04 -37.35
N ASN A 448 3.50 15.95 -36.78
CA ASN A 448 3.23 16.37 -35.41
C ASN A 448 3.77 15.38 -34.35
N ASP A 449 4.08 14.13 -34.76
CA ASP A 449 4.64 13.08 -33.91
C ASP A 449 3.80 12.84 -32.63
N ILE A 450 2.48 12.88 -32.77
CA ILE A 450 1.52 12.55 -31.70
C ILE A 450 1.26 11.05 -31.74
N ASP A 451 1.54 10.36 -30.64
CA ASP A 451 1.39 8.91 -30.58
C ASP A 451 -0.01 8.50 -30.12
N PHE A 452 -0.81 8.03 -31.07
CA PHE A 452 -2.07 7.31 -30.84
C PHE A 452 -1.93 5.79 -30.98
N SER A 453 -0.73 5.26 -31.24
CA SER A 453 -0.49 3.85 -31.57
C SER A 453 -0.76 2.88 -30.42
N LEU A 454 -0.74 3.35 -29.16
CA LEU A 454 -1.21 2.59 -28.01
C LEU A 454 -2.74 2.39 -28.01
N ALA A 455 -3.47 3.11 -28.86
CA ALA A 455 -4.88 2.92 -29.13
C ALA A 455 -5.16 2.15 -30.46
N GLY A 456 -4.13 1.49 -31.02
CA GLY A 456 -4.27 0.53 -32.13
C GLY A 456 -5.05 -0.74 -31.74
N PRO A 457 -5.02 -1.83 -32.55
CA PRO A 457 -5.90 -3.02 -32.39
C PRO A 457 -5.70 -3.86 -31.11
N ARG A 458 -4.97 -3.35 -30.13
CA ARG A 458 -4.95 -3.86 -28.76
C ARG A 458 -6.25 -3.42 -28.07
N PRO A 459 -6.77 -4.15 -27.07
CA PRO A 459 -7.86 -3.64 -26.25
C PRO A 459 -7.45 -2.26 -25.72
N LEU A 460 -8.28 -1.23 -25.97
CA LEU A 460 -8.04 0.14 -25.51
C LEU A 460 -7.57 0.13 -24.05
N SER A 461 -6.51 0.88 -23.74
CA SER A 461 -6.01 0.99 -22.37
C SER A 461 -7.01 1.69 -21.45
N VAL A 462 -7.90 2.49 -22.05
CA VAL A 462 -9.00 3.16 -21.37
C VAL A 462 -10.33 2.50 -21.73
N VAL A 463 -11.18 2.31 -20.73
CA VAL A 463 -12.55 1.81 -20.91
C VAL A 463 -13.50 3.00 -21.03
N GLY A 464 -14.13 3.14 -22.20
CA GLY A 464 -15.14 4.17 -22.49
C GLY A 464 -16.59 3.64 -22.45
N GLU A 465 -16.82 2.47 -21.85
CA GLU A 465 -18.15 1.86 -21.67
C GLU A 465 -18.35 1.35 -20.23
N MET A 466 -19.59 1.21 -19.73
CA MET A 466 -19.75 0.71 -18.35
C MET A 466 -19.48 -0.79 -18.30
N PRO A 467 -18.55 -1.23 -17.45
CA PRO A 467 -18.11 -2.62 -17.42
C PRO A 467 -18.99 -3.45 -16.48
N TYR A 468 -20.31 -3.26 -16.49
CA TYR A 468 -21.25 -4.16 -15.79
C TYR A 468 -21.74 -5.24 -16.76
N ILE A 469 -21.93 -6.46 -16.27
CA ILE A 469 -22.49 -7.56 -17.06
C ILE A 469 -23.97 -7.26 -17.37
N GLU A 470 -24.33 -7.28 -18.65
CA GLU A 470 -25.69 -7.00 -19.09
C GLU A 470 -26.70 -7.96 -18.42
N GLY A 471 -27.75 -7.40 -17.83
CA GLY A 471 -28.80 -8.16 -17.15
C GLY A 471 -28.51 -8.51 -15.69
N GLU A 472 -27.29 -8.30 -15.20
CA GLU A 472 -26.92 -8.51 -13.79
C GLU A 472 -26.82 -7.18 -13.03
N VAL A 473 -27.35 -7.12 -11.81
CA VAL A 473 -27.31 -5.91 -10.99
C VAL A 473 -25.94 -5.80 -10.33
N GLN A 474 -25.21 -4.71 -10.61
CA GLN A 474 -23.89 -4.40 -10.00
C GLN A 474 -22.82 -5.48 -10.16
N LYS A 475 -22.94 -6.36 -11.16
CA LYS A 475 -21.93 -7.39 -11.45
C LYS A 475 -20.88 -6.83 -12.39
N VAL A 476 -19.67 -6.56 -11.91
CA VAL A 476 -18.57 -6.02 -12.72
C VAL A 476 -18.01 -7.12 -13.64
N ASN A 477 -17.76 -6.78 -14.90
CA ASN A 477 -17.13 -7.64 -15.88
C ASN A 477 -15.59 -7.58 -15.71
N CYS A 478 -15.06 -8.25 -14.69
CA CYS A 478 -13.64 -8.23 -14.36
C CYS A 478 -12.74 -8.75 -15.50
N ASP A 479 -13.20 -9.77 -16.25
CA ASP A 479 -12.47 -10.30 -17.41
C ASP A 479 -12.27 -9.24 -18.50
N TYR A 480 -13.29 -8.40 -18.72
CA TYR A 480 -13.20 -7.29 -19.67
C TYR A 480 -12.27 -6.17 -19.17
N LEU A 481 -12.27 -5.92 -17.87
CA LEU A 481 -11.40 -4.92 -17.23
C LEU A 481 -9.94 -5.39 -17.10
N LYS A 482 -9.68 -6.69 -17.24
CA LYS A 482 -8.34 -7.24 -17.16
C LYS A 482 -7.45 -6.59 -18.23
N ASN A 483 -6.33 -6.02 -17.79
CA ASN A 483 -5.38 -5.25 -18.60
C ASN A 483 -5.86 -3.86 -19.04
N LYS A 484 -6.95 -3.35 -18.47
CA LYS A 484 -7.38 -1.96 -18.65
C LYS A 484 -6.73 -1.10 -17.57
N ARG A 485 -6.21 0.06 -17.95
CA ARG A 485 -5.49 0.97 -17.06
C ARG A 485 -6.42 1.91 -16.33
N VAL A 486 -7.38 2.46 -17.05
CA VAL A 486 -8.28 3.51 -16.59
C VAL A 486 -9.68 3.26 -17.14
N ILE A 487 -10.70 3.64 -16.37
CA ILE A 487 -12.06 3.80 -16.88
C ILE A 487 -12.38 5.29 -16.99
N HIS A 488 -12.82 5.71 -18.17
CA HIS A 488 -13.22 7.08 -18.42
C HIS A 488 -14.74 7.20 -18.32
N MET A 489 -15.23 7.81 -17.24
CA MET A 489 -16.65 7.85 -16.90
C MET A 489 -17.35 9.11 -17.42
N SER A 490 -17.12 9.48 -18.68
CA SER A 490 -17.60 10.72 -19.32
C SER A 490 -19.10 10.99 -19.17
N HIS A 491 -19.51 12.25 -19.34
CA HIS A 491 -20.93 12.64 -19.36
C HIS A 491 -21.75 11.84 -20.39
N ALA A 492 -21.17 11.63 -21.58
CA ALA A 492 -21.81 10.82 -22.62
C ALA A 492 -22.02 9.38 -22.14
N LEU A 493 -21.01 8.79 -21.50
CA LEU A 493 -21.09 7.42 -21.01
C LEU A 493 -22.14 7.25 -19.91
N THR A 494 -22.25 8.24 -19.01
CA THR A 494 -23.28 8.21 -17.97
C THR A 494 -24.70 8.24 -18.54
N HIS A 495 -24.92 8.85 -19.71
CA HIS A 495 -26.22 8.81 -20.39
C HIS A 495 -26.54 7.46 -21.03
N TYR A 496 -25.56 6.82 -21.66
CA TYR A 496 -25.77 5.52 -22.33
C TYR A 496 -26.08 4.38 -21.35
N THR A 497 -25.83 4.60 -20.07
CA THR A 497 -25.91 3.55 -19.05
C THR A 497 -27.08 3.75 -18.11
N LYS A 498 -28.03 4.59 -18.53
CA LYS A 498 -29.28 4.86 -17.85
C LYS A 498 -30.02 3.60 -17.43
N GLU A 499 -30.01 2.53 -18.23
CA GLU A 499 -30.66 1.27 -17.82
C GLU A 499 -29.95 0.59 -16.64
N ALA A 500 -28.61 0.57 -16.62
CA ALA A 500 -27.85 0.05 -15.49
C ALA A 500 -28.00 0.96 -14.26
N ALA A 501 -27.91 2.27 -14.47
CA ALA A 501 -28.08 3.29 -13.43
C ALA A 501 -29.50 3.26 -12.82
N ASP A 502 -30.55 3.14 -13.63
CA ASP A 502 -31.94 3.04 -13.17
C ASP A 502 -32.15 1.79 -12.31
N LYS A 503 -31.53 0.65 -12.67
CA LYS A 503 -31.60 -0.60 -11.88
C LYS A 503 -30.97 -0.48 -10.50
N ILE A 504 -29.98 0.40 -10.33
CA ILE A 504 -29.33 0.70 -9.05
C ILE A 504 -29.91 1.95 -8.36
N GLY A 505 -31.03 2.48 -8.87
CA GLY A 505 -31.73 3.64 -8.29
C GLY A 505 -30.96 4.95 -8.45
N PHE A 506 -30.12 5.04 -9.47
CA PHE A 506 -29.16 6.10 -9.64
C PHE A 506 -29.49 6.96 -10.86
N LYS A 507 -29.50 8.27 -10.67
CA LYS A 507 -29.58 9.24 -11.76
C LYS A 507 -28.19 9.83 -11.98
N PRO A 508 -27.45 9.39 -13.01
CA PRO A 508 -26.04 9.76 -13.16
C PRO A 508 -25.81 11.27 -13.21
N ASP A 509 -26.73 12.00 -13.85
CA ASP A 509 -26.67 13.46 -13.98
C ASP A 509 -26.87 14.19 -12.65
N GLU A 510 -27.52 13.55 -11.67
CA GLU A 510 -27.78 14.17 -10.37
C GLU A 510 -26.68 13.90 -9.34
N ASN A 511 -25.92 12.80 -9.47
CA ASN A 511 -24.93 12.38 -8.46
C ASN A 511 -23.74 11.57 -9.04
N ARG A 512 -23.12 12.05 -10.10
CA ARG A 512 -22.02 11.35 -10.79
C ARG A 512 -20.92 10.85 -9.83
N ALA A 513 -20.51 11.65 -8.87
CA ALA A 513 -19.49 11.28 -7.87
C ALA A 513 -19.82 9.98 -7.13
N LYS A 514 -21.03 9.85 -6.56
CA LYS A 514 -21.43 8.64 -5.86
C LYS A 514 -21.63 7.45 -6.82
N PHE A 515 -21.98 7.68 -8.09
CA PHE A 515 -22.00 6.60 -9.08
C PHE A 515 -20.59 6.04 -9.28
N VAL A 516 -19.61 6.92 -9.51
CA VAL A 516 -18.21 6.52 -9.67
C VAL A 516 -17.69 5.82 -8.43
N GLU A 517 -17.95 6.37 -7.24
CA GLU A 517 -17.56 5.74 -5.96
C GLU A 517 -18.17 4.33 -5.79
N THR A 518 -19.45 4.17 -6.15
CA THR A 518 -20.14 2.87 -6.11
C THR A 518 -19.46 1.87 -7.05
N PHE A 519 -19.21 2.27 -8.30
CA PHE A 519 -18.51 1.43 -9.25
C PHE A 519 -17.11 1.04 -8.77
N MET A 520 -16.33 2.00 -8.26
CA MET A 520 -14.96 1.74 -7.79
C MET A 520 -14.95 0.79 -6.59
N ASN A 521 -15.95 0.88 -5.71
CA ASN A 521 -16.14 -0.08 -4.64
C ASN A 521 -16.48 -1.48 -5.18
N ASP A 522 -17.43 -1.59 -6.12
CA ASP A 522 -17.80 -2.86 -6.75
C ASP A 522 -16.59 -3.51 -7.45
N PHE A 523 -15.80 -2.72 -8.19
CA PHE A 523 -14.58 -3.15 -8.88
C PHE A 523 -13.54 -3.70 -7.89
N ARG A 524 -13.24 -2.99 -6.80
CA ARG A 524 -12.31 -3.49 -5.76
C ARG A 524 -12.76 -4.82 -5.19
N VAL A 525 -14.03 -4.91 -4.82
CA VAL A 525 -14.59 -6.10 -4.14
C VAL A 525 -14.63 -7.30 -5.08
N GLN A 526 -15.04 -7.10 -6.34
CA GLN A 526 -15.28 -8.20 -7.27
C GLN A 526 -14.04 -8.58 -8.09
N CYS A 527 -13.18 -7.62 -8.42
CA CYS A 527 -12.08 -7.85 -9.37
C CYS A 527 -10.71 -7.91 -8.69
N LEU A 528 -10.45 -7.08 -7.67
CA LEU A 528 -9.12 -7.06 -7.04
C LEU A 528 -8.99 -8.08 -5.90
N LEU A 529 -10.03 -8.29 -5.09
CA LEU A 529 -9.96 -9.23 -3.96
C LEU A 529 -10.09 -10.70 -4.37
N MET A 530 -10.68 -11.00 -5.54
CA MET A 530 -10.87 -12.39 -5.99
C MET A 530 -9.65 -12.96 -6.73
N ASP A 531 -8.80 -12.10 -7.29
CA ASP A 531 -7.58 -12.53 -8.00
C ASP A 531 -6.51 -13.10 -7.04
N ASP A 532 -6.52 -12.73 -5.76
CA ASP A 532 -5.59 -13.25 -4.73
C ASP A 532 -5.86 -14.73 -4.37
N GLU A 533 -7.12 -15.20 -4.38
CA GLU A 533 -7.43 -16.60 -4.05
C GLU A 533 -6.99 -17.59 -5.15
N HIS A 534 -7.00 -17.15 -6.42
CA HIS A 534 -6.57 -18.00 -7.54
C HIS A 534 -5.05 -18.09 -7.72
N LEU A 535 -4.28 -17.14 -7.15
CA LEU A 535 -2.82 -17.25 -7.10
C LEU A 535 -2.34 -18.28 -6.07
N VAL A 536 -3.13 -18.54 -5.01
CA VAL A 536 -2.82 -19.55 -3.99
C VAL A 536 -3.17 -20.97 -4.44
N GLU A 537 -4.22 -21.17 -5.25
CA GLU A 537 -4.56 -22.50 -5.79
C GLU A 537 -3.71 -22.93 -7.00
N ALA A 538 -2.98 -22.00 -7.61
CA ALA A 538 -2.10 -22.26 -8.76
C ALA A 538 -0.61 -22.49 -8.38
N GLN A 539 -0.26 -22.37 -7.09
CA GLN A 539 1.04 -22.72 -6.52
C GLN A 539 0.94 -24.05 -5.75
#